data_AF-A0A9E4JC96-F1
#
_entry.id   AF-A0A9E4JC96-F1
#
_cell.length_a   1.000
_cell.length_b   1.000
_cell.length_c   1.000
_cell.angle_alpha   90.00
_cell.angle_beta   90.00
_cell.angle_gamma   90.00
#
_symmetry.space_group_name_H-M   'P 1'
#
loop_
_entity.id
_entity.type
_entity.pdbx_description
1 polymer ?
#
loop_
_entity_poly.entity_id
_entity_poly.type
_entity_poly.pdbx_seq_one_letter_code
_entity_poly.pdbx_strand_id
1 'polypeptide(L)' 'MTCRFGIVPDGSDEPSAVFQELEDALSWALAKFGPDRFSIRRCSLAEVAQDDASARLSSVN' A
#
# COMPACT_ATOMS: atom_id res chain seq x y z
N MET A 1 15.19 -0.37 -9.37
CA MET A 1 13.76 -0.03 -9.30
C MET A 1 12.96 -1.27 -8.91
N THR A 2 12.43 -1.33 -7.68
CA THR A 2 11.46 -2.37 -7.31
C THR A 2 10.08 -1.96 -7.85
N CYS A 3 9.53 -2.74 -8.78
CA CYS A 3 8.15 -2.51 -9.24
C CYS A 3 7.20 -2.92 -8.10
N ARG A 4 6.19 -2.11 -7.82
CA ARG A 4 5.15 -2.40 -6.81
C ARG A 4 3.76 -2.21 -7.42
N PHE A 5 2.78 -2.94 -6.90
CA PHE A 5 1.39 -2.96 -7.36
C PHE A 5 0.50 -2.32 -6.30
N GLY A 6 -0.12 -1.19 -6.65
CA GLY A 6 -1.10 -0.52 -5.81
C GLY A 6 -2.52 -0.99 -6.12
N ILE A 7 -3.28 -1.33 -5.09
CA ILE A 7 -4.71 -1.66 -5.18
C ILE A 7 -5.51 -0.38 -4.97
N VAL A 8 -6.25 0.04 -5.99
CA VAL A 8 -7.13 1.22 -5.96
C VAL A 8 -8.57 0.75 -5.96
N PRO A 9 -9.34 0.94 -4.88
CA PRO A 9 -10.76 0.57 -4.86
C PRO A 9 -11.58 1.50 -5.75
N ASP A 10 -12.71 0.99 -6.24
CA ASP A 10 -13.62 1.77 -7.09
C ASP A 10 -14.19 2.99 -6.32
N GLY A 11 -14.12 4.16 -6.93
CA GLY A 11 -14.49 5.43 -6.28
C GLY A 11 -13.39 6.13 -5.47
N SER A 12 -12.16 5.60 -5.47
CA SER A 12 -10.98 6.23 -4.87
C SER A 12 -9.91 6.50 -5.93
N ASP A 13 -9.22 7.63 -5.83
CA ASP A 13 -8.08 7.95 -6.72
C ASP A 13 -6.75 7.43 -6.14
N GLU A 14 -6.71 7.20 -4.83
CA GLU A 14 -5.52 6.77 -4.10
C GLU A 14 -5.46 5.25 -3.86
N PRO A 15 -4.27 4.63 -3.91
CA PRO A 15 -4.08 3.23 -3.60
C PRO A 15 -4.31 2.96 -2.11
N SER A 16 -5.24 2.04 -1.79
CA SER A 16 -5.53 1.64 -0.41
C SER A 16 -4.48 0.70 0.16
N ALA A 17 -3.74 -0.01 -0.69
CA ALA A 17 -2.66 -0.90 -0.30
C ALA A 17 -1.65 -1.06 -1.45
N VAL A 18 -0.42 -1.41 -1.10
CA VAL A 18 0.69 -1.59 -2.06
C VAL A 18 1.41 -2.89 -1.74
N PHE A 19 1.68 -3.69 -2.78
CA PHE A 19 2.34 -4.97 -2.67
C PHE A 19 3.53 -5.04 -3.63
N GLN A 20 4.51 -5.90 -3.30
CA GLN A 20 5.64 -6.16 -4.20
C GLN A 20 5.25 -7.12 -5.32
N GLU A 21 4.45 -8.13 -5.01
CA GLU A 21 4.00 -9.16 -5.95
C GLU A 21 2.54 -8.94 -6.35
N LEU A 22 2.23 -9.22 -7.62
CA LEU A 22 0.88 -9.05 -8.17
C LEU A 22 -0.10 -10.07 -7.57
N GLU A 23 0.36 -11.29 -7.32
CA GLU A 23 -0.45 -12.39 -6.81
C GLU A 23 -0.94 -12.11 -5.37
N ASP A 24 -0.07 -11.58 -4.52
CA ASP A 24 -0.44 -11.07 -3.18
C ASP A 24 -1.44 -9.91 -3.28
N ALA A 25 -1.19 -8.97 -4.18
CA ALA A 25 -2.07 -7.83 -4.39
C ALA A 25 -3.47 -8.28 -4.79
N LEU A 26 -3.57 -9.23 -5.73
CA LEU A 26 -4.82 -9.82 -6.19
C LEU A 26 -5.53 -10.59 -5.07
N SER A 27 -4.81 -11.47 -4.37
CA SER A 27 -5.39 -12.30 -3.31
C SER A 27 -5.98 -11.43 -2.19
N TRP A 28 -5.26 -10.38 -1.79
CA TRP A 28 -5.73 -9.43 -0.80
C TRP A 28 -6.93 -8.60 -1.30
N ALA A 29 -6.86 -8.10 -2.54
CA ALA A 29 -7.93 -7.28 -3.11
C ALA A 29 -9.22 -8.09 -3.31
N LEU A 30 -9.12 -9.34 -3.76
CA LEU A 30 -10.24 -10.27 -3.90
C LEU A 30 -10.87 -10.58 -2.54
N ALA A 31 -10.06 -10.86 -1.52
CA ALA A 31 -10.56 -11.14 -0.18
C ALA A 31 -11.27 -9.94 0.46
N LYS A 32 -10.81 -8.71 0.16
CA LYS A 32 -11.32 -7.49 0.79
C LYS A 32 -12.49 -6.83 0.05
N PHE A 33 -12.40 -6.74 -1.27
CA PHE A 33 -13.36 -5.99 -2.10
C PHE A 33 -14.18 -6.88 -3.04
N GLY A 34 -13.75 -8.11 -3.29
CA GLY A 34 -14.33 -8.98 -4.32
C GLY A 34 -13.81 -8.65 -5.73
N PRO A 35 -14.20 -9.43 -6.75
CA PRO A 35 -13.59 -9.39 -8.09
C PRO A 35 -13.86 -8.12 -8.92
N ASP A 36 -14.92 -7.37 -8.61
CA ASP A 36 -15.42 -6.27 -9.48
C ASP A 36 -15.26 -4.87 -8.89
N ARG A 37 -14.56 -4.71 -7.76
CA ARG A 37 -14.56 -3.46 -6.97
C ARG A 37 -13.19 -2.81 -6.83
N PHE A 38 -12.20 -3.22 -7.62
CA PHE A 38 -10.84 -2.66 -7.54
C PHE A 38 -10.11 -2.67 -8.88
N SER A 39 -9.10 -1.81 -8.98
CA SER A 39 -8.14 -1.75 -10.08
C SER A 39 -6.72 -1.87 -9.54
N ILE A 40 -5.83 -2.54 -10.28
CA ILE A 40 -4.42 -2.65 -9.94
C ILE A 40 -3.61 -1.69 -10.81
N ARG A 41 -2.83 -0.82 -10.18
CA ARG A 41 -1.93 0.11 -10.87
C ARG A 41 -0.47 -0.21 -10.55
N ARG A 42 0.38 -0.24 -11.58
CA ARG A 42 1.82 -0.39 -11.39
C ARG A 42 2.39 0.96 -10.96
N CYS A 43 2.84 1.06 -9.72
CA CYS A 43 3.37 2.30 -9.16
C CYS A 43 4.90 2.19 -9.02
N SER A 44 5.61 3.17 -9.57
CA SER A 44 7.01 3.42 -9.24
C SER A 44 7.04 4.18 -7.92
N LEU A 45 6.96 3.46 -6.79
CA LEU A 45 7.12 4.11 -5.49
C LEU A 45 8.57 4.56 -5.33
N ALA A 46 8.75 5.88 -5.23
CA ALA A 46 9.91 6.41 -4.52
C ALA A 46 9.77 5.94 -3.07
N GLU A 47 10.79 5.25 -2.55
CA GLU A 47 10.83 4.86 -1.15
C GLU A 47 10.82 6.12 -0.31
N VAL A 48 9.67 6.46 0.27
CA VAL A 48 9.63 7.46 1.34
C VAL A 48 10.23 6.75 2.54
N ALA A 49 11.51 7.03 2.81
CA ALA A 49 12.13 6.65 4.06
C ALA A 49 11.18 7.10 5.17
N GLN A 50 10.66 6.14 5.94
CA GLN A 50 9.78 6.40 7.05
C GLN A 50 10.65 7.05 8.13
N ASP A 51 10.82 8.36 8.05
CA ASP A 51 11.60 9.14 9.00
C ASP A 51 10.85 9.17 10.34
N ASP A 52 11.39 8.39 11.26
CA ASP A 52 11.50 8.68 12.70
C ASP A 52 10.36 9.54 13.30
N ALA A 53 9.28 8.88 13.72
CA ALA A 53 8.27 9.51 14.59
C ALA A 53 7.88 8.59 15.76
N SER A 54 8.86 7.92 16.36
CA SER A 54 8.68 7.29 17.68
C SER A 54 9.87 7.56 18.61
N ALA A 55 10.44 8.76 18.55
CA ALA A 55 11.41 9.27 19.51
C ALA A 55 10.73 10.19 20.55
N ARG A 56 9.75 9.68 21.32
CA ARG A 56 9.27 10.37 22.53
C ARG A 56 8.78 9.40 23.60
N LEU A 57 9.70 8.76 24.31
CA LEU A 57 9.52 8.26 25.69
C LEU A 57 10.90 8.01 26.32
N SER A 58 11.70 9.06 26.41
CA SER A 58 12.92 9.09 27.23
C SER A 58 13.12 10.49 27.79
N SER A 59 12.20 10.93 28.66
CA SER A 59 12.43 12.01 29.63
C SER A 59 11.17 12.25 30.45
N VAL A 60 11.05 11.60 31.60
CA VAL A 60 10.65 12.32 32.82
C VAL A 60 11.25 11.61 34.04
N ASN A 61 12.37 12.21 34.48
CA ASN A 61 12.89 12.35 35.84
C ASN A 61 12.93 11.14 36.78
#